data_AF-A0A7X6UUS3-F1
#
_entry.id   AF-A0A7X6UUS3-F1
#
_cell.length_a   1.000
_cell.length_b   1.000
_cell.length_c   1.000
_cell.angle_alpha   90.00
_cell.angle_beta   90.00
_cell.angle_gamma   90.00
#
_symmetry.space_group_name_H-M   'P 1'
#
loop_
_entity.id
_entity.type
_entity.pdbx_description
1 polymer ?
#
loop_
_entity_poly.entity_id
_entity_poly.type
_entity_poly.pdbx_seq_one_letter_code
_entity_poly.pdbx_strand_id
1 'polypeptide(L)'
;MQNAELDSLRGTIYDSLYNEVYWDLYSENAQKNLSAYVYASSKYLMPATYDYQDSLYEDMSVSHLIKININNLASGGVLQSKPSYKVTVKARVPGFTETAVLTKNVSSTTEFALTPALKWDALAKLADILETQIEYEVTVLHNDKEFTLDAGNRSLEVMPINVMPYYYTYTDGTAPKIKDFYTRWVQVVGDSMSALIQGAKAQHPDKKMVGYQNPGKDSALVARKQVEAIYKAIKARNVAYVNSAISGAGQRVRTPSQTLRDKSAVCIDGVILFASAIGAVGLHPVIVAVPGHAFVGWKTWEDSDEMEFLETTMVNTGTFANARTSATTAYNDGVTAGDVQIIDVLAMHKKGLTPFPVILEY
;
A
#
# COMPACT_ATOMS: atom_id res chain seq x y z
N MET A 1 -50.64 42.49 -30.09
CA MET A 1 -50.23 41.39 -29.19
C MET A 1 -49.69 40.20 -29.98
N GLN A 2 -50.37 39.73 -31.03
CA GLN A 2 -49.95 38.56 -31.82
C GLN A 2 -48.54 38.64 -32.46
N ASN A 3 -48.10 39.82 -32.93
CA ASN A 3 -46.74 39.98 -33.51
C ASN A 3 -45.62 39.95 -32.47
N ALA A 4 -45.86 40.43 -31.24
CA ALA A 4 -44.85 40.44 -30.19
C ALA A 4 -44.59 39.03 -29.64
N GLU A 5 -45.62 38.18 -29.55
CA GLU A 5 -45.47 36.77 -29.21
C GLU A 5 -44.76 35.99 -30.32
N LEU A 6 -45.06 36.27 -31.60
CA LEU A 6 -44.37 35.67 -32.74
C LEU A 6 -42.89 36.07 -32.83
N ASP A 7 -42.55 37.33 -32.57
CA ASP A 7 -41.16 37.80 -32.53
C ASP A 7 -40.39 37.25 -31.32
N SER A 8 -41.06 37.11 -30.17
CA SER A 8 -40.51 36.42 -28.99
C SER A 8 -40.24 34.94 -29.27
N LEU A 9 -41.19 34.24 -29.88
CA LEU A 9 -41.04 32.83 -30.28
C LEU A 9 -39.92 32.66 -31.31
N ARG A 10 -39.83 33.56 -32.30
CA ARG A 10 -38.74 33.58 -33.28
C ARG A 10 -37.38 33.81 -32.64
N GLY A 11 -37.27 34.77 -31.72
CA GLY A 11 -36.04 35.03 -30.96
C GLY A 11 -35.62 33.81 -30.14
N THR A 12 -36.57 33.16 -29.46
CA THR A 12 -36.29 31.99 -28.63
C THR A 12 -35.86 30.78 -29.47
N ILE A 13 -36.52 30.56 -30.62
CA ILE A 13 -36.15 29.49 -31.57
C ILE A 13 -34.78 29.79 -32.20
N TYR A 14 -34.49 31.05 -32.54
CA TYR A 14 -33.22 31.46 -33.11
C TYR A 14 -32.08 31.29 -32.11
N ASP A 15 -32.26 31.68 -30.85
CA ASP A 15 -31.27 31.49 -29.78
C ASP A 15 -31.05 30.00 -29.49
N SER A 16 -32.11 29.18 -29.51
CA SER A 16 -32.01 27.72 -29.36
C SER A 16 -31.21 27.09 -30.51
N LEU A 17 -31.57 27.37 -31.76
CA LEU A 17 -30.87 26.83 -32.94
C LEU A 17 -29.44 27.37 -33.06
N TYR A 18 -29.22 28.64 -32.74
CA TYR A 18 -27.88 29.23 -32.71
C TYR A 18 -27.03 28.52 -31.66
N ASN A 19 -27.54 28.31 -30.43
CA ASN A 19 -26.79 27.64 -29.37
C ASN A 19 -26.54 26.15 -29.64
N GLU A 20 -27.37 25.46 -30.42
CA GLU A 20 -27.14 24.09 -30.87
C GLU A 20 -26.08 24.04 -31.98
N VAL A 21 -26.29 24.77 -33.08
CA VAL A 21 -25.36 24.77 -34.23
C VAL A 21 -23.98 25.33 -33.86
N TYR A 22 -23.96 26.39 -33.04
CA TYR A 22 -22.71 26.97 -32.53
C TYR A 22 -22.01 25.99 -31.59
N TRP A 23 -22.75 25.25 -30.77
CA TRP A 23 -22.13 24.23 -29.92
C TRP A 23 -21.55 23.07 -30.71
N ASP A 24 -22.25 22.56 -31.72
CA ASP A 24 -21.76 21.46 -32.56
C ASP A 24 -20.45 21.85 -33.26
N LEU A 25 -20.37 23.07 -33.82
CA LEU A 25 -19.14 23.57 -34.44
C LEU A 25 -17.96 23.70 -33.47
N TYR A 26 -18.20 24.19 -32.25
CA TYR A 26 -17.13 24.38 -31.27
C TYR A 26 -16.70 23.09 -30.57
N SER A 27 -17.65 22.21 -30.26
CA SER A 27 -17.36 20.88 -29.71
C SER A 27 -16.63 20.01 -30.73
N GLU A 28 -17.04 20.04 -32.00
CA GLU A 28 -16.27 19.42 -33.08
C GLU A 28 -14.85 20.00 -33.19
N ASN A 29 -14.68 21.32 -33.08
CA ASN A 29 -13.36 21.94 -33.10
C ASN A 29 -12.51 21.50 -31.90
N ALA A 30 -13.08 21.47 -30.70
CA ALA A 30 -12.37 21.01 -29.51
C ALA A 30 -11.99 19.51 -29.62
N GLN A 31 -12.89 18.67 -30.14
CA GLN A 31 -12.62 17.25 -30.43
C GLN A 31 -11.55 17.06 -31.51
N LYS A 32 -11.54 17.89 -32.56
CA LYS A 32 -10.48 17.85 -33.60
C LYS A 32 -9.13 18.34 -33.06
N ASN A 33 -9.13 19.25 -32.10
CA ASN A 33 -7.94 19.87 -31.54
C ASN A 33 -7.33 19.12 -30.37
N LEU A 34 -8.04 18.18 -29.76
CA LEU A 34 -7.56 17.42 -28.62
C LEU A 34 -7.38 15.96 -28.99
N SER A 35 -6.31 15.34 -28.51
CA SER A 35 -6.19 13.88 -28.52
C SER A 35 -5.82 13.37 -27.13
N ALA A 36 -6.53 12.34 -26.67
CA ALA A 36 -6.20 11.63 -25.44
C ALA A 36 -5.44 10.34 -25.79
N TYR A 37 -4.40 10.04 -25.02
CA TYR A 37 -3.62 8.82 -25.18
C TYR A 37 -3.18 8.28 -23.82
N VAL A 38 -3.67 7.07 -23.49
CA VAL A 38 -3.18 6.30 -22.33
C VAL A 38 -1.82 5.74 -22.69
N TYR A 39 -0.75 6.29 -22.12
CA TYR A 39 0.61 5.86 -22.43
C TYR A 39 1.19 4.90 -21.38
N ALA A 40 0.60 4.85 -20.18
CA ALA A 40 0.94 3.90 -19.14
C ALA A 40 -0.29 3.55 -18.29
N SER A 41 -0.41 2.28 -17.90
CA SER A 41 -1.40 1.81 -16.94
C SER A 41 -0.83 0.66 -16.12
N SER A 42 -1.18 0.61 -14.85
CA SER A 42 -0.77 -0.46 -13.95
C SER A 42 -1.36 -1.79 -14.38
N LYS A 43 -0.52 -2.84 -14.41
CA LYS A 43 -0.99 -4.23 -14.58
C LYS A 43 -1.59 -4.79 -13.29
N TYR A 44 -1.11 -4.32 -12.14
CA TYR A 44 -1.51 -4.81 -10.83
C TYR A 44 -1.94 -3.66 -9.92
N LEU A 45 -3.05 -3.82 -9.20
CA LEU A 45 -3.36 -3.03 -8.02
C LEU A 45 -2.81 -3.78 -6.81
N MET A 46 -1.75 -3.25 -6.18
CA MET A 46 -1.05 -3.93 -5.08
C MET A 46 -1.25 -3.19 -3.76
N PRO A 47 -2.25 -3.57 -2.94
CA PRO A 47 -2.60 -2.83 -1.72
C PRO A 47 -1.43 -2.65 -0.75
N ALA A 48 -0.51 -3.63 -0.72
CA ALA A 48 0.70 -3.64 0.10
C ALA A 48 1.62 -2.43 -0.13
N THR A 49 1.62 -1.83 -1.32
CA THR A 49 2.56 -0.74 -1.67
C THR A 49 1.88 0.49 -2.27
N TYR A 50 0.61 0.37 -2.68
CA TYR A 50 -0.08 1.35 -3.51
C TYR A 50 -0.11 2.78 -2.95
N ASP A 51 -0.50 2.96 -1.68
CA ASP A 51 -0.64 4.30 -1.08
C ASP A 51 0.70 5.00 -0.77
N TYR A 52 1.84 4.35 -1.02
CA TYR A 52 3.18 4.89 -0.72
C TYR A 52 3.99 5.24 -1.97
N GLN A 53 3.35 5.12 -3.13
CA GLN A 53 3.93 5.33 -4.45
C GLN A 53 4.40 6.77 -4.68
N ASP A 54 3.77 7.75 -4.04
CA ASP A 54 4.03 9.18 -4.27
C ASP A 54 4.85 9.86 -3.15
N SER A 55 5.12 9.19 -2.02
CA SER A 55 5.69 9.86 -0.82
C SER A 55 7.00 9.27 -0.29
N LEU A 56 7.23 7.96 -0.46
CA LEU A 56 8.40 7.28 0.12
C LEU A 56 9.38 6.73 -0.93
N TYR A 57 8.90 6.47 -2.15
CA TYR A 57 9.70 5.86 -3.21
C TYR A 57 9.28 6.42 -4.58
N GLU A 58 9.48 7.73 -4.80
CA GLU A 58 9.05 8.50 -5.99
C GLU A 58 9.47 7.87 -7.34
N ASP A 59 10.55 7.07 -7.37
CA ASP A 59 11.10 6.43 -8.58
C ASP A 59 10.58 5.00 -8.85
N MET A 60 9.64 4.48 -8.06
CA MET A 60 9.07 3.16 -8.35
C MET A 60 8.28 3.20 -9.67
N SER A 61 8.59 2.27 -10.57
CA SER A 61 8.08 2.15 -11.95
C SER A 61 6.55 2.04 -12.13
N VAL A 62 5.78 2.17 -11.05
CA VAL A 62 4.33 1.94 -10.97
C VAL A 62 3.59 3.02 -10.18
N SER A 63 4.12 4.25 -10.12
CA SER A 63 3.64 5.28 -9.18
C SER A 63 2.16 5.70 -9.30
N HIS A 64 1.49 5.36 -10.41
CA HIS A 64 0.10 5.72 -10.64
C HIS A 64 -0.69 4.57 -11.28
N LEU A 65 -2.01 4.53 -11.03
CA LEU A 65 -2.91 3.54 -11.63
C LEU A 65 -2.94 3.66 -13.15
N ILE A 66 -3.05 4.89 -13.64
CA ILE A 66 -3.11 5.20 -15.06
C ILE A 66 -2.51 6.59 -15.33
N LYS A 67 -1.78 6.70 -16.44
CA LYS A 67 -1.24 7.96 -16.96
C LYS A 67 -1.76 8.23 -18.37
N ILE A 68 -2.38 9.39 -18.55
CA ILE A 68 -3.02 9.82 -19.79
C ILE A 68 -2.41 11.15 -20.21
N ASN A 69 -1.91 11.23 -21.43
CA ASN A 69 -1.52 12.50 -22.04
C ASN A 69 -2.69 13.05 -22.85
N ILE A 70 -2.98 14.32 -22.62
CA ILE A 70 -3.90 15.10 -23.46
C ILE A 70 -3.08 16.07 -24.29
N ASN A 71 -3.05 15.85 -25.60
CA ASN A 71 -2.37 16.72 -26.54
C ASN A 71 -3.34 17.77 -27.06
N ASN A 72 -2.91 19.02 -27.03
CA ASN A 72 -3.58 20.09 -27.75
C ASN A 72 -2.87 20.30 -29.08
N LEU A 73 -3.53 19.96 -30.17
CA LEU A 73 -3.07 20.03 -31.55
C LEU A 73 -3.49 21.32 -32.26
N ALA A 74 -4.23 22.21 -31.58
CA ALA A 74 -4.65 23.46 -32.17
C ALA A 74 -3.45 24.31 -32.61
N SER A 75 -3.54 24.84 -33.83
CA SER A 75 -2.59 25.82 -34.36
C SER A 75 -2.82 27.18 -33.71
N GLY A 76 -1.76 27.82 -33.23
CA GLY A 76 -1.79 29.26 -32.92
C GLY A 76 -1.75 30.06 -34.22
N GLY A 77 -2.66 31.03 -34.37
CA GLY A 77 -2.61 31.96 -35.49
C GLY A 77 -1.63 33.11 -35.21
N VAL A 78 -1.27 33.88 -36.24
CA VAL A 78 -0.43 35.10 -36.12
C VAL A 78 -1.03 36.12 -35.13
N LEU A 79 -2.35 36.09 -34.92
CA LEU A 79 -3.11 37.01 -34.05
C LEU A 79 -3.86 36.33 -32.90
N GLN A 80 -3.81 34.99 -32.79
CA GLN A 80 -4.64 34.24 -31.83
C GLN A 80 -3.79 33.23 -31.05
N SER A 81 -3.78 33.38 -29.73
CA SER A 81 -3.13 32.43 -28.84
C SER A 81 -3.79 31.05 -28.97
N LYS A 82 -2.98 30.02 -28.80
CA LYS A 82 -3.46 28.63 -28.79
C LYS A 82 -4.54 28.48 -27.70
N PRO A 83 -5.71 27.91 -28.02
CA PRO A 83 -6.79 27.75 -27.05
C PRO A 83 -6.35 26.87 -25.88
N SER A 84 -6.87 27.13 -24.70
CA SER A 84 -6.69 26.30 -23.51
C SER A 84 -8.02 25.64 -23.15
N TYR A 85 -8.01 24.35 -22.89
CA TYR A 85 -9.23 23.58 -22.59
C TYR A 85 -9.20 23.10 -21.14
N LYS A 86 -10.31 23.27 -20.40
CA LYS A 86 -10.43 22.70 -19.06
C LYS A 86 -10.81 21.23 -19.20
N VAL A 87 -9.87 20.34 -18.92
CA VAL A 87 -10.03 18.89 -19.08
C VAL A 87 -10.07 18.22 -17.72
N THR A 88 -11.04 17.33 -17.53
CA THR A 88 -11.18 16.48 -16.35
C THR A 88 -10.93 15.03 -16.75
N VAL A 89 -10.03 14.36 -16.04
CA VAL A 89 -9.78 12.93 -16.18
C VAL A 89 -10.24 12.24 -14.90
N LYS A 90 -11.03 11.17 -15.05
CA LYS A 90 -11.45 10.29 -13.96
C LYS A 90 -10.87 8.90 -14.18
N ALA A 91 -10.51 8.22 -13.09
CA ALA A 91 -10.12 6.81 -13.15
C ALA A 91 -10.44 6.07 -11.84
N ARG A 92 -10.76 4.78 -11.96
CA ARG A 92 -11.02 3.90 -10.81
C ARG A 92 -10.80 2.43 -11.16
N VAL A 93 -10.68 1.59 -10.13
CA VAL A 93 -10.92 0.14 -10.22
C VAL A 93 -12.25 -0.15 -9.52
N PRO A 94 -13.32 -0.54 -10.25
CA PRO A 94 -14.64 -0.79 -9.66
C PRO A 94 -14.58 -1.74 -8.47
N GLY A 95 -15.21 -1.33 -7.36
CA GLY A 95 -15.24 -2.11 -6.12
C GLY A 95 -14.00 -1.98 -5.22
N PHE A 96 -12.84 -1.60 -5.76
CA PHE A 96 -11.56 -1.62 -5.02
C PHE A 96 -10.95 -0.25 -4.77
N THR A 97 -11.35 0.77 -5.52
CA THR A 97 -10.92 2.15 -5.29
C THR A 97 -12.09 3.12 -5.28
N GLU A 98 -11.85 4.31 -4.75
CA GLU A 98 -12.64 5.49 -5.08
C GLU A 98 -12.37 5.95 -6.52
N THR A 99 -13.14 6.92 -7.00
CA THR A 99 -12.87 7.56 -8.29
C THR A 99 -11.89 8.71 -8.09
N ALA A 100 -10.67 8.59 -8.62
CA ALA A 100 -9.76 9.71 -8.73
C ALA A 100 -10.29 10.67 -9.79
N VAL A 101 -10.20 11.97 -9.52
CA VAL A 101 -10.61 13.04 -10.45
C VAL A 101 -9.51 14.08 -10.47
N LEU A 102 -8.98 14.37 -11.67
CA LEU A 102 -8.01 15.44 -11.88
C LEU A 102 -8.53 16.38 -12.96
N THR A 103 -8.58 17.68 -12.65
CA THR A 103 -8.95 18.71 -13.62
C THR A 103 -7.77 19.65 -13.84
N LYS A 104 -7.36 19.84 -15.10
CA LYS A 104 -6.27 20.75 -15.49
C LYS A 104 -6.68 21.55 -16.72
N ASN A 105 -6.07 22.72 -16.89
CA ASN A 105 -6.15 23.46 -18.14
C ASN A 105 -5.07 22.95 -19.11
N VAL A 106 -5.45 22.64 -20.35
CA VAL A 106 -4.61 22.01 -21.37
C VAL A 106 -4.40 22.98 -22.54
N SER A 107 -3.26 23.68 -22.52
CA SER A 107 -2.80 24.54 -23.62
C SER A 107 -1.71 23.88 -24.48
N SER A 108 -1.07 22.83 -23.97
CA SER A 108 -0.07 21.98 -24.62
C SER A 108 -0.26 20.53 -24.19
N THR A 109 0.63 19.62 -24.62
CA THR A 109 0.66 18.25 -24.07
C THR A 109 0.74 18.32 -22.54
N THR A 110 -0.27 17.77 -21.89
CA THR A 110 -0.42 17.80 -20.44
C THR A 110 -0.68 16.39 -19.94
N GLU A 111 0.10 15.95 -18.96
CA GLU A 111 -0.06 14.66 -18.32
C GLU A 111 -1.10 14.70 -17.20
N PHE A 112 -1.90 13.64 -17.12
CA PHE A 112 -2.77 13.30 -16.02
C PHE A 112 -2.35 11.94 -15.47
N ALA A 113 -1.87 11.90 -14.23
CA ALA A 113 -1.47 10.68 -13.54
C ALA A 113 -2.36 10.48 -12.32
N LEU A 114 -3.13 9.39 -12.28
CA LEU A 114 -4.20 9.19 -11.30
C LEU A 114 -3.87 8.05 -10.33
N THR A 115 -3.98 8.32 -9.04
CA THR A 115 -3.83 7.34 -7.94
C THR A 115 -5.08 7.39 -7.06
N PRO A 116 -6.18 6.71 -7.43
CA PRO A 116 -7.40 6.68 -6.62
C PRO A 116 -7.22 5.98 -5.28
N ALA A 117 -7.76 6.58 -4.22
CA ALA A 117 -7.73 6.01 -2.86
C ALA A 117 -8.35 4.61 -2.80
N LEU A 118 -7.76 3.72 -2.00
CA LEU A 118 -8.20 2.34 -1.86
C LEU A 118 -9.46 2.17 -1.00
N LYS A 119 -10.30 1.20 -1.37
CA LYS A 119 -11.42 0.70 -0.57
C LYS A 119 -10.96 -0.48 0.28
N TRP A 120 -10.40 -0.15 1.44
CA TRP A 120 -9.76 -1.12 2.33
C TRP A 120 -10.68 -2.26 2.78
N ASP A 121 -11.96 -2.00 3.04
CA ASP A 121 -12.92 -3.03 3.43
C ASP A 121 -13.17 -4.09 2.33
N ALA A 122 -13.11 -3.68 1.07
CA ALA A 122 -13.25 -4.59 -0.07
C ALA A 122 -11.97 -5.40 -0.25
N LEU A 123 -10.81 -4.74 -0.16
CA LEU A 123 -9.49 -5.39 -0.28
C LEU A 123 -9.22 -6.38 0.85
N ALA A 124 -9.69 -6.09 2.06
CA ALA A 124 -9.63 -7.03 3.17
C ALA A 124 -10.42 -8.31 2.89
N LYS A 125 -11.46 -8.29 2.06
CA LYS A 125 -12.25 -9.51 1.78
C LYS A 125 -11.67 -10.33 0.62
N LEU A 126 -10.66 -9.82 -0.06
CA LEU A 126 -10.10 -10.46 -1.25
C LEU A 126 -9.14 -11.60 -0.86
N ALA A 127 -9.58 -12.83 -1.10
CA ALA A 127 -8.80 -14.03 -0.76
C ALA A 127 -7.76 -14.39 -1.83
N ASP A 128 -8.04 -14.17 -3.11
CA ASP A 128 -7.16 -14.54 -4.23
C ASP A 128 -7.09 -13.41 -5.26
N ILE A 129 -6.13 -13.54 -6.19
CA ILE A 129 -5.95 -12.57 -7.28
C ILE A 129 -7.26 -12.48 -8.08
N LEU A 130 -7.70 -11.26 -8.33
CA LEU A 130 -8.91 -11.00 -9.11
C LEU A 130 -8.56 -10.21 -10.37
N GLU A 131 -8.83 -10.80 -11.53
CA GLU A 131 -8.79 -10.10 -12.81
C GLU A 131 -9.99 -9.14 -12.93
N THR A 132 -9.70 -7.89 -13.28
CA THR A 132 -10.69 -6.82 -13.47
C THR A 132 -10.12 -5.75 -14.41
N GLN A 133 -10.62 -4.53 -14.34
CA GLN A 133 -10.22 -3.43 -15.19
C GLN A 133 -10.13 -2.10 -14.44
N ILE A 134 -9.25 -1.24 -14.92
CA ILE A 134 -9.29 0.20 -14.71
C ILE A 134 -10.34 0.76 -15.65
N GLU A 135 -11.26 1.57 -15.12
CA GLU A 135 -12.19 2.39 -15.91
C GLU A 135 -11.68 3.83 -15.91
N TYR A 136 -11.62 4.48 -17.07
CA TYR A 136 -11.26 5.89 -17.19
C TYR A 136 -12.21 6.66 -18.10
N GLU A 137 -12.32 7.97 -17.83
CA GLU A 137 -13.13 8.92 -18.59
C GLU A 137 -12.37 10.25 -18.70
N VAL A 138 -12.35 10.84 -19.89
CA VAL A 138 -11.77 12.16 -20.17
C VAL A 138 -12.89 13.06 -20.68
N THR A 139 -13.25 14.08 -19.91
CA THR A 139 -14.23 15.10 -20.32
C THR A 139 -13.59 16.47 -20.46
N VAL A 140 -14.15 17.28 -21.34
CA VAL A 140 -13.70 18.62 -21.65
C VAL A 140 -14.85 19.58 -21.39
N LEU A 141 -14.61 20.60 -20.55
CA LEU A 141 -15.52 21.72 -20.38
C LEU A 141 -15.09 22.83 -21.36
N HIS A 142 -15.97 23.16 -22.30
CA HIS A 142 -15.78 24.24 -23.26
C HIS A 142 -17.08 25.02 -23.41
N ASN A 143 -17.04 26.36 -23.30
CA ASN A 143 -18.24 27.22 -23.38
C ASN A 143 -19.40 26.73 -22.48
N ASP A 144 -19.10 26.44 -21.22
CA ASP A 144 -20.04 25.96 -20.18
C ASP A 144 -20.79 24.65 -20.50
N LYS A 145 -20.34 23.93 -21.53
CA LYS A 145 -20.85 22.60 -21.88
C LYS A 145 -19.73 21.56 -21.79
N GLU A 146 -20.08 20.40 -21.25
CA GLU A 146 -19.16 19.28 -21.07
C GLU A 146 -19.39 18.24 -22.17
N PHE A 147 -18.31 17.71 -22.73
CA PHE A 147 -18.36 16.57 -23.64
C PHE A 147 -17.25 15.57 -23.32
N THR A 148 -17.46 14.29 -23.66
CA THR A 148 -16.46 13.23 -23.52
C THR A 148 -15.50 13.25 -24.70
N LEU A 149 -14.21 13.36 -24.42
CA LEU A 149 -13.13 13.27 -25.40
C LEU A 149 -12.68 11.83 -25.62
N ASP A 150 -12.55 11.05 -24.55
CA ASP A 150 -12.20 9.63 -24.57
C ASP A 150 -12.73 8.93 -23.32
N ALA A 151 -13.01 7.64 -23.43
CA ALA A 151 -13.37 6.79 -22.30
C ALA A 151 -13.04 5.34 -22.65
N GLY A 152 -12.64 4.56 -21.64
CA GLY A 152 -12.34 3.17 -21.89
C GLY A 152 -11.82 2.44 -20.67
N ASN A 153 -11.39 1.20 -20.94
CA ASN A 153 -10.99 0.26 -19.91
C ASN A 153 -9.57 -0.27 -20.18
N ARG A 154 -8.85 -0.65 -19.14
CA ARG A 154 -7.56 -1.37 -19.22
C ARG A 154 -7.56 -2.53 -18.23
N SER A 155 -7.20 -3.73 -18.68
CA SER A 155 -7.14 -4.91 -17.81
C SER A 155 -6.14 -4.71 -16.67
N LEU A 156 -6.51 -5.19 -15.49
CA LEU A 156 -5.71 -5.12 -14.27
C LEU A 156 -6.02 -6.29 -13.35
N GLU A 157 -5.03 -6.79 -12.63
CA GLU A 157 -5.20 -7.75 -11.54
C GLU A 157 -5.18 -7.04 -10.18
N VAL A 158 -6.19 -7.26 -9.34
CA VAL A 158 -6.16 -6.82 -7.94
C VAL A 158 -5.51 -7.90 -7.10
N MET A 159 -4.43 -7.54 -6.44
CA MET A 159 -3.70 -8.42 -5.54
C MET A 159 -4.37 -8.43 -4.15
N PRO A 160 -4.49 -9.59 -3.49
CA PRO A 160 -4.90 -9.65 -2.09
C PRO A 160 -3.98 -8.81 -1.19
N ILE A 161 -4.55 -8.22 -0.13
CA ILE A 161 -3.80 -7.40 0.83
C ILE A 161 -2.64 -8.14 1.50
N ASN A 162 -2.73 -9.47 1.55
CA ASN A 162 -1.73 -10.35 2.14
C ASN A 162 -0.67 -10.83 1.14
N VAL A 163 -0.56 -10.22 -0.04
CA VAL A 163 0.52 -10.50 -0.99
C VAL A 163 1.56 -9.39 -0.93
N MET A 164 2.77 -9.79 -0.56
CA MET A 164 3.95 -8.96 -0.68
C MET A 164 4.60 -9.19 -2.06
N PRO A 165 4.75 -8.16 -2.90
CA PRO A 165 5.42 -8.31 -4.19
C PRO A 165 6.90 -8.66 -4.03
N TYR A 166 7.43 -9.50 -4.94
CA TYR A 166 8.86 -9.82 -5.02
C TYR A 166 9.60 -8.99 -6.05
N TYR A 167 8.92 -8.53 -7.10
CA TYR A 167 9.54 -7.87 -8.24
C TYR A 167 9.04 -6.44 -8.33
N TYR A 168 9.84 -5.53 -7.80
CA TYR A 168 9.89 -4.18 -8.34
C TYR A 168 11.32 -3.93 -8.74
N THR A 169 11.49 -3.26 -9.87
CA THR A 169 12.72 -2.57 -10.23
C THR A 169 12.36 -1.09 -10.28
N TYR A 170 13.23 -0.25 -9.73
CA TYR A 170 13.22 1.16 -10.08
C TYR A 170 13.44 1.30 -11.60
N THR A 171 13.07 2.46 -12.15
CA THR A 171 13.28 2.77 -13.57
C THR A 171 14.75 2.72 -13.98
N ASP A 172 15.68 2.91 -13.03
CA ASP A 172 17.13 2.79 -13.21
C ASP A 172 17.66 1.34 -13.11
N GLY A 173 16.78 0.35 -12.91
CA GLY A 173 17.12 -1.07 -12.79
C GLY A 173 17.58 -1.51 -11.40
N THR A 174 17.64 -0.61 -10.41
CA THR A 174 17.96 -0.99 -9.02
C THR A 174 16.75 -1.61 -8.32
N ALA A 175 16.97 -2.49 -7.35
CA ALA A 175 15.90 -3.10 -6.57
C ALA A 175 15.46 -2.15 -5.45
N PRO A 176 14.17 -1.80 -5.31
CA PRO A 176 13.67 -1.06 -4.16
C PRO A 176 13.84 -1.86 -2.88
N LYS A 177 13.89 -1.12 -1.76
CA LYS A 177 13.87 -1.70 -0.41
C LYS A 177 12.48 -2.24 -0.07
N ILE A 178 11.99 -3.15 -0.92
CA ILE A 178 10.65 -3.70 -0.89
C ILE A 178 10.36 -4.31 0.48
N LYS A 179 11.35 -4.93 1.14
CA LYS A 179 11.18 -5.56 2.46
C LYS A 179 10.71 -4.58 3.55
N ASP A 180 10.92 -3.27 3.42
CA ASP A 180 10.42 -2.28 4.38
C ASP A 180 8.88 -2.37 4.53
N PHE A 181 8.17 -2.73 3.45
CA PHE A 181 6.71 -2.91 3.45
C PHE A 181 6.21 -4.07 4.32
N TYR A 182 7.06 -5.01 4.77
CA TYR A 182 6.64 -6.02 5.75
C TYR A 182 6.14 -5.40 7.06
N THR A 183 6.60 -4.19 7.39
CA THR A 183 6.14 -3.44 8.57
C THR A 183 4.65 -3.10 8.55
N ARG A 184 3.99 -3.14 7.37
CA ARG A 184 2.55 -2.91 7.25
C ARG A 184 1.68 -4.05 7.79
N TRP A 185 2.23 -5.26 7.88
CA TRP A 185 1.56 -6.40 8.48
C TRP A 185 1.74 -6.46 10.00
N VAL A 186 2.59 -5.62 10.59
CA VAL A 186 2.81 -5.57 12.03
C VAL A 186 1.62 -4.87 12.71
N GLN A 187 0.73 -5.64 13.31
CA GLN A 187 -0.51 -5.15 13.94
C GLN A 187 -0.44 -5.29 15.46
N VAL A 188 -0.29 -4.16 16.15
CA VAL A 188 -0.12 -4.12 17.62
C VAL A 188 -1.44 -4.09 18.40
N VAL A 189 -2.57 -4.03 17.69
CA VAL A 189 -3.94 -4.01 18.24
C VAL A 189 -4.78 -5.13 17.62
N GLY A 190 -5.91 -5.45 18.24
CA GLY A 190 -6.82 -6.52 17.82
C GLY A 190 -7.12 -7.52 18.94
N ASP A 191 -8.18 -8.29 18.78
CA ASP A 191 -8.63 -9.28 19.75
C ASP A 191 -7.63 -10.44 19.86
N SER A 192 -7.11 -10.90 18.72
CA SER A 192 -6.08 -11.95 18.67
C SER A 192 -4.81 -11.50 19.40
N MET A 193 -4.41 -10.24 19.19
CA MET A 193 -3.23 -9.68 19.86
C MET A 193 -3.47 -9.50 21.35
N SER A 194 -4.63 -8.98 21.75
CA SER A 194 -5.01 -8.82 23.16
C SER A 194 -5.02 -10.16 23.90
N ALA A 195 -5.60 -11.21 23.29
CA ALA A 195 -5.60 -12.55 23.85
C ALA A 195 -4.18 -13.14 23.94
N LEU A 196 -3.33 -12.89 22.94
CA LEU A 196 -1.93 -13.30 22.97
C LEU A 196 -1.17 -12.64 24.13
N ILE A 197 -1.29 -11.32 24.30
CA ILE A 197 -0.62 -10.58 25.37
C ILE A 197 -1.12 -11.01 26.76
N GLN A 198 -2.42 -11.29 26.92
CA GLN A 198 -2.94 -11.88 28.16
C GLN A 198 -2.30 -13.25 28.46
N GLY A 199 -2.16 -14.10 27.43
CA GLY A 199 -1.45 -15.36 27.54
C GLY A 199 0.03 -15.17 27.91
N ALA A 200 0.70 -14.20 27.31
CA ALA A 200 2.10 -13.88 27.63
C ALA A 200 2.24 -13.38 29.08
N LYS A 201 1.36 -12.49 29.53
CA LYS A 201 1.30 -12.05 30.93
C LYS A 201 1.18 -13.22 31.90
N ALA A 202 0.38 -14.23 31.57
CA ALA A 202 0.25 -15.45 32.38
C ALA A 202 1.54 -16.30 32.40
N GLN A 203 2.39 -16.22 31.38
CA GLN A 203 3.69 -16.91 31.30
C GLN A 203 4.84 -16.11 31.95
N HIS A 204 4.70 -14.78 32.09
CA HIS A 204 5.73 -13.95 32.70
C HIS A 204 5.89 -14.28 34.20
N PRO A 205 7.12 -14.39 34.76
CA PRO A 205 7.33 -14.68 36.17
C PRO A 205 6.60 -13.72 37.11
N ASP A 206 6.70 -12.42 36.82
CA ASP A 206 6.08 -11.35 37.62
C ASP A 206 4.62 -11.03 37.22
N LYS A 207 4.02 -11.81 36.31
CA LYS A 207 2.66 -11.61 35.77
C LYS A 207 2.39 -10.20 35.22
N LYS A 208 3.38 -9.57 34.59
CA LYS A 208 3.32 -8.21 34.06
C LYS A 208 4.01 -8.14 32.69
N MET A 209 3.50 -7.27 31.83
CA MET A 209 4.14 -6.84 30.58
C MET A 209 4.24 -5.31 30.68
N VAL A 210 5.46 -4.79 30.79
CA VAL A 210 5.75 -3.40 31.21
C VAL A 210 6.47 -2.59 30.12
N GLY A 211 6.78 -3.17 28.96
CA GLY A 211 7.59 -2.52 27.93
C GLY A 211 8.94 -2.06 28.48
N TYR A 212 9.31 -0.81 28.19
CA TYR A 212 10.51 -0.13 28.72
C TYR A 212 10.27 0.61 30.05
N GLN A 213 9.25 0.23 30.82
CA GLN A 213 9.04 0.81 32.16
C GLN A 213 9.90 0.09 33.22
N ASN A 214 10.23 0.81 34.30
CA ASN A 214 11.14 0.44 35.42
C ASN A 214 12.65 0.68 35.15
N PRO A 215 13.08 1.96 35.09
CA PRO A 215 14.49 2.30 34.98
C PRO A 215 15.29 1.81 36.21
N GLY A 216 16.51 1.29 35.99
CA GLY A 216 17.43 0.87 37.06
C GLY A 216 17.60 -0.64 37.25
N LYS A 217 16.89 -1.48 36.50
CA LYS A 217 17.21 -2.92 36.32
C LYS A 217 17.98 -3.09 35.00
N ASP A 218 18.66 -4.22 34.84
CA ASP A 218 19.19 -4.69 33.54
C ASP A 218 18.06 -4.61 32.50
N SER A 219 18.10 -3.56 31.67
CA SER A 219 17.06 -3.18 30.70
C SER A 219 16.86 -4.28 29.67
N ALA A 220 17.97 -4.84 29.19
CA ALA A 220 17.98 -5.98 28.29
C ALA A 220 17.27 -7.19 28.92
N LEU A 221 17.53 -7.50 30.21
CA LEU A 221 16.84 -8.57 30.92
C LEU A 221 15.32 -8.31 31.07
N VAL A 222 14.90 -7.07 31.31
CA VAL A 222 13.48 -6.69 31.40
C VAL A 222 12.76 -6.92 30.07
N ALA A 223 13.35 -6.45 28.96
CA ALA A 223 12.80 -6.70 27.63
C ALA A 223 12.78 -8.20 27.31
N ARG A 224 13.90 -8.91 27.54
CA ARG A 224 14.06 -10.33 27.25
C ARG A 224 13.04 -11.21 27.98
N LYS A 225 12.73 -10.95 29.25
CA LYS A 225 11.71 -11.71 30.00
C LYS A 225 10.30 -11.58 29.41
N GLN A 226 9.97 -10.41 28.87
CA GLN A 226 8.70 -10.18 28.19
C GLN A 226 8.64 -10.91 26.85
N VAL A 227 9.72 -10.86 26.07
CA VAL A 227 9.81 -11.62 24.80
C VAL A 227 9.78 -13.13 25.06
N GLU A 228 10.42 -13.61 26.13
CA GLU A 228 10.34 -15.02 26.55
C GLU A 228 8.89 -15.43 26.89
N ALA A 229 8.15 -14.56 27.58
CA ALA A 229 6.77 -14.81 27.93
C ALA A 229 5.86 -14.85 26.67
N ILE A 230 6.12 -13.98 25.69
CA ILE A 230 5.48 -14.01 24.36
C ILE A 230 5.80 -15.33 23.65
N TYR A 231 7.08 -15.74 23.59
CA TYR A 231 7.50 -17.00 22.99
C TYR A 231 6.76 -18.20 23.60
N LYS A 232 6.68 -18.27 24.94
CA LYS A 232 5.95 -19.32 25.66
C LYS A 232 4.45 -19.30 25.33
N ALA A 233 3.84 -18.12 25.21
CA ALA A 233 2.42 -17.99 24.89
C ALA A 233 2.09 -18.36 23.43
N ILE A 234 2.98 -18.07 22.47
CA ILE A 234 2.84 -18.52 21.08
C ILE A 234 3.07 -20.04 20.99
N LYS A 235 4.11 -20.56 21.67
CA LYS A 235 4.38 -21.99 21.76
C LYS A 235 3.19 -22.77 22.33
N ALA A 236 2.56 -22.28 23.40
CA ALA A 236 1.37 -22.90 24.00
C ALA A 236 0.15 -22.94 23.05
N ARG A 237 0.13 -22.11 22.00
CA ARG A 237 -0.89 -22.12 20.95
C ARG A 237 -0.57 -23.08 19.79
N ASN A 238 0.55 -23.80 19.88
CA ASN A 238 1.02 -24.79 18.90
C ASN A 238 1.24 -24.22 17.50
N VAL A 239 1.63 -22.94 17.38
CA VAL A 239 2.03 -22.37 16.09
C VAL A 239 3.29 -23.09 15.61
N ALA A 240 3.22 -23.77 14.47
CA ALA A 240 4.32 -24.54 13.90
C ALA A 240 4.84 -23.90 12.61
N TYR A 241 6.14 -24.06 12.35
CA TYR A 241 6.70 -23.67 11.07
C TYR A 241 6.21 -24.61 9.97
N VAL A 242 5.81 -24.03 8.85
CA VAL A 242 5.58 -24.75 7.60
C VAL A 242 6.42 -24.12 6.50
N ASN A 243 7.00 -24.97 5.65
CA ASN A 243 7.58 -24.48 4.42
C ASN A 243 6.43 -24.21 3.43
N SER A 244 6.43 -23.05 2.77
CA SER A 244 5.45 -22.73 1.73
C SER A 244 6.19 -22.48 0.42
N ALA A 245 5.62 -22.99 -0.68
CA ALA A 245 6.07 -22.63 -2.00
C ALA A 245 5.81 -21.14 -2.26
N ILE A 246 6.78 -20.50 -2.93
CA ILE A 246 6.66 -19.14 -3.43
C ILE A 246 5.77 -19.17 -4.68
N SER A 247 4.82 -18.25 -4.77
CA SER A 247 4.01 -18.07 -5.99
C SER A 247 4.66 -17.02 -6.90
N GLY A 248 4.48 -17.15 -8.23
CA GLY A 248 5.03 -16.19 -9.19
C GLY A 248 4.56 -14.74 -9.01
N ALA A 249 3.47 -14.51 -8.28
CA ALA A 249 2.90 -13.19 -8.04
C ALA A 249 3.40 -12.50 -6.75
N GLY A 250 4.15 -13.20 -5.89
CA GLY A 250 4.64 -12.66 -4.62
C GLY A 250 4.70 -13.67 -3.47
N GLN A 251 5.20 -13.20 -2.33
CA GLN A 251 5.14 -13.91 -1.04
C GLN A 251 3.78 -13.64 -0.41
N ARG A 252 2.99 -14.68 -0.12
CA ARG A 252 1.85 -14.51 0.77
C ARG A 252 2.35 -14.36 2.21
N VAL A 253 1.81 -13.38 2.91
CA VAL A 253 2.18 -13.00 4.28
C VAL A 253 0.93 -13.08 5.14
N ARG A 254 0.87 -14.06 6.03
CA ARG A 254 -0.25 -14.18 6.97
C ARG A 254 -0.17 -13.08 8.01
N THR A 255 -1.35 -12.58 8.37
CA THR A 255 -1.51 -11.63 9.46
C THR A 255 -1.33 -12.33 10.82
N PRO A 256 -1.06 -11.59 11.92
CA PRO A 256 -0.92 -12.20 13.24
C PRO A 256 -2.13 -13.06 13.64
N SER A 257 -3.36 -12.60 13.37
CA SER A 257 -4.60 -13.35 13.65
C SER A 257 -4.65 -14.67 12.86
N GLN A 258 -4.37 -14.63 11.55
CA GLN A 258 -4.35 -15.79 10.67
C GLN A 258 -3.30 -16.80 11.13
N THR A 259 -2.08 -16.35 11.45
CA THR A 259 -1.01 -17.23 11.94
C THR A 259 -1.38 -17.93 13.25
N LEU A 260 -2.01 -17.20 14.19
CA LEU A 260 -2.47 -17.77 15.47
C LEU A 260 -3.61 -18.77 15.29
N ARG A 261 -4.58 -18.45 14.43
CA ARG A 261 -5.75 -19.29 14.13
C ARG A 261 -5.35 -20.57 13.40
N ASP A 262 -4.55 -20.44 12.34
CA ASP A 262 -4.13 -21.55 11.48
C ASP A 262 -3.03 -22.40 12.12
N LYS A 263 -2.40 -21.89 13.20
CA LYS A 263 -1.29 -22.54 13.93
C LYS A 263 -0.12 -22.89 13.03
N SER A 264 0.10 -22.07 12.01
CA SER A 264 1.01 -22.35 10.91
C SER A 264 1.65 -21.06 10.42
N ALA A 265 2.98 -21.06 10.32
CA ALA A 265 3.75 -19.88 9.95
C ALA A 265 4.87 -20.25 8.98
N VAL A 266 5.06 -19.48 7.90
CA VAL A 266 6.38 -19.43 7.24
C VAL A 266 7.31 -18.49 8.02
N CYS A 267 8.56 -18.32 7.58
CA CYS A 267 9.56 -17.52 8.29
C CYS A 267 9.05 -16.09 8.54
N ILE A 268 8.54 -15.42 7.50
CA ILE A 268 8.08 -14.04 7.61
C ILE A 268 6.77 -13.90 8.41
N ASP A 269 5.86 -14.88 8.36
CA ASP A 269 4.64 -14.90 9.16
C ASP A 269 4.98 -14.91 10.66
N GLY A 270 5.94 -15.76 11.04
CA GLY A 270 6.44 -15.85 12.41
C GLY A 270 7.06 -14.53 12.86
N VAL A 271 7.93 -13.95 12.03
CA VAL A 271 8.55 -12.65 12.31
C VAL A 271 7.51 -11.56 12.52
N ILE A 272 6.48 -11.48 11.68
CA ILE A 272 5.40 -10.50 11.80
C ILE A 272 4.58 -10.72 13.07
N LEU A 273 4.23 -11.97 13.39
CA LEU A 273 3.51 -12.29 14.63
C LEU A 273 4.30 -11.85 15.87
N PHE A 274 5.58 -12.19 15.94
CA PHE A 274 6.44 -11.79 17.05
C PHE A 274 6.67 -10.28 17.10
N ALA A 275 6.95 -9.62 15.97
CA ALA A 275 7.13 -8.18 15.92
C ALA A 275 5.86 -7.46 16.41
N SER A 276 4.68 -7.95 16.02
CA SER A 276 3.38 -7.42 16.46
C SER A 276 3.21 -7.56 17.97
N ALA A 277 3.51 -8.73 18.53
CA ALA A 277 3.40 -8.97 19.97
C ALA A 277 4.41 -8.17 20.80
N ILE A 278 5.65 -8.02 20.30
CA ILE A 278 6.71 -7.21 20.91
C ILE A 278 6.29 -5.73 20.91
N GLY A 279 5.80 -5.22 19.77
CA GLY A 279 5.27 -3.86 19.67
C GLY A 279 4.06 -3.62 20.58
N ALA A 280 3.14 -4.58 20.68
CA ALA A 280 1.93 -4.50 21.51
C ALA A 280 2.22 -4.37 23.01
N VAL A 281 3.40 -4.81 23.48
CA VAL A 281 3.81 -4.65 24.88
C VAL A 281 4.68 -3.41 25.10
N GLY A 282 4.86 -2.57 24.09
CA GLY A 282 5.62 -1.31 24.17
C GLY A 282 7.13 -1.49 24.04
N LEU A 283 7.60 -2.59 23.45
CA LEU A 283 9.00 -2.75 23.04
C LEU A 283 9.16 -2.35 21.57
N HIS A 284 10.39 -2.11 21.13
CA HIS A 284 10.68 -1.69 19.75
C HIS A 284 11.18 -2.89 18.92
N PRO A 285 10.31 -3.53 18.12
CA PRO A 285 10.69 -4.66 17.28
C PRO A 285 11.46 -4.20 16.04
N VAL A 286 12.34 -5.08 15.56
CA VAL A 286 12.98 -4.98 14.24
C VAL A 286 12.75 -6.26 13.46
N ILE A 287 12.58 -6.14 12.14
CA ILE A 287 12.60 -7.27 11.22
C ILE A 287 14.04 -7.39 10.70
N VAL A 288 14.64 -8.55 10.86
CA VAL A 288 16.00 -8.81 10.36
C VAL A 288 15.91 -9.80 9.22
N ALA A 289 16.38 -9.39 8.05
CA ALA A 289 16.43 -10.23 6.86
C ALA A 289 17.87 -10.50 6.47
N VAL A 290 18.16 -11.77 6.21
CA VAL A 290 19.40 -12.28 5.63
C VAL A 290 19.05 -13.04 4.34
N PRO A 291 20.02 -13.47 3.50
CA PRO A 291 19.71 -14.24 2.31
C PRO A 291 18.90 -15.50 2.65
N GLY A 292 17.71 -15.62 2.05
CA GLY A 292 16.82 -16.79 2.20
C GLY A 292 16.09 -16.92 3.55
N HIS A 293 16.30 -16.01 4.51
CA HIS A 293 15.72 -16.16 5.84
C HIS A 293 15.42 -14.82 6.53
N ALA A 294 14.48 -14.84 7.47
CA ALA A 294 14.15 -13.69 8.31
C ALA A 294 13.86 -14.13 9.75
N PHE A 295 14.27 -13.31 10.70
CA PHE A 295 13.99 -13.47 12.12
C PHE A 295 13.64 -12.12 12.75
N VAL A 296 13.14 -12.15 13.99
CA VAL A 296 12.73 -10.94 14.70
C VAL A 296 13.85 -10.49 15.63
N GLY A 297 13.98 -9.18 15.82
CA GLY A 297 14.76 -8.61 16.90
C GLY A 297 13.97 -7.57 17.70
N TRP A 298 14.57 -7.09 18.77
CA TRP A 298 14.06 -5.97 19.55
C TRP A 298 15.23 -5.18 20.13
N LYS A 299 15.04 -3.87 20.29
CA LYS A 299 16.00 -3.03 21.02
C LYS A 299 16.03 -3.42 22.50
N THR A 300 17.19 -3.39 23.13
CA THR A 300 17.34 -3.71 24.56
C THR A 300 16.72 -2.64 25.46
N TRP A 301 16.54 -1.43 24.93
CA TRP A 301 15.86 -0.31 25.57
C TRP A 301 15.28 0.67 24.53
N GLU A 302 14.49 1.65 24.97
CA GLU A 302 13.79 2.61 24.09
C GLU A 302 14.74 3.33 23.11
N ASP A 303 15.86 3.83 23.64
CA ASP A 303 16.88 4.61 22.93
C ASP A 303 18.19 3.82 22.70
N SER A 304 18.16 2.49 22.81
CA SER A 304 19.34 1.65 22.62
C SER A 304 19.53 1.25 21.15
N ASP A 305 20.78 1.27 20.69
CA ASP A 305 21.18 0.64 19.43
C ASP A 305 21.50 -0.85 19.60
N GLU A 306 21.64 -1.33 20.84
CA GLU A 306 21.81 -2.75 21.11
C GLU A 306 20.49 -3.48 20.88
N MET A 307 20.60 -4.65 20.24
CA MET A 307 19.46 -5.48 19.88
C MET A 307 19.68 -6.91 20.34
N GLU A 308 18.58 -7.59 20.63
CA GLU A 308 18.54 -9.04 20.75
C GLU A 308 17.67 -9.64 19.65
N PHE A 309 17.92 -10.90 19.32
CA PHE A 309 17.30 -11.58 18.19
C PHE A 309 16.65 -12.90 18.61
N LEU A 310 15.64 -13.33 17.86
CA LEU A 310 14.89 -14.55 18.13
C LEU A 310 14.49 -15.26 16.82
N GLU A 311 14.91 -16.52 16.71
CA GLU A 311 14.53 -17.39 15.61
C GLU A 311 13.09 -17.86 15.77
N THR A 312 12.21 -17.47 14.86
CA THR A 312 10.77 -17.70 15.02
C THR A 312 10.33 -19.08 14.52
N THR A 313 11.07 -19.68 13.59
CA THR A 313 10.71 -20.96 12.97
C THR A 313 10.78 -22.14 13.94
N MET A 314 11.55 -22.02 15.01
CA MET A 314 11.67 -23.04 16.06
C MET A 314 10.76 -22.82 17.26
N VAL A 315 9.75 -21.95 17.18
CA VAL A 315 8.86 -21.65 18.32
C VAL A 315 8.17 -22.90 18.90
N ASN A 316 7.82 -23.87 18.05
CA ASN A 316 7.16 -25.10 18.51
C ASN A 316 8.16 -26.16 19.02
N THR A 317 9.34 -26.25 18.41
CA THR A 317 10.29 -27.37 18.62
C THR A 317 11.44 -27.02 19.55
N GLY A 318 11.87 -25.76 19.59
CA GLY A 318 13.02 -25.29 20.33
C GLY A 318 12.70 -24.75 21.73
N THR A 319 13.75 -24.34 22.44
CA THR A 319 13.65 -23.49 23.63
C THR A 319 13.87 -22.03 23.24
N PHE A 320 13.41 -21.10 24.07
CA PHE A 320 13.67 -19.68 23.87
C PHE A 320 15.18 -19.37 23.79
N ALA A 321 15.99 -20.03 24.62
CA ALA A 321 17.45 -19.87 24.60
C ALA A 321 18.05 -20.32 23.26
N ASN A 322 17.66 -21.50 22.76
CA ASN A 322 18.14 -22.00 21.47
C ASN A 322 17.72 -21.09 20.32
N ALA A 323 16.49 -20.57 20.36
CA ALA A 323 15.97 -19.65 19.36
C ALA A 323 16.74 -18.32 19.32
N ARG A 324 17.15 -17.79 20.48
CA ARG A 324 18.01 -16.61 20.55
C ARG A 324 19.39 -16.90 20.00
N THR A 325 20.04 -17.98 20.44
CA THR A 325 21.37 -18.37 19.95
C THR A 325 21.38 -18.52 18.43
N SER A 326 20.39 -19.22 17.87
CA SER A 326 20.26 -19.43 16.42
C SER A 326 20.17 -18.10 15.65
N ALA A 327 19.34 -17.17 16.11
CA ALA A 327 19.18 -15.88 15.44
C ALA A 327 20.40 -14.97 15.61
N THR A 328 21.06 -14.98 16.78
CA THR A 328 22.31 -14.25 16.99
C THR A 328 23.44 -14.78 16.09
N THR A 329 23.56 -16.10 15.92
CA THR A 329 24.49 -16.68 14.96
C THR A 329 24.17 -16.23 13.54
N ALA A 330 22.92 -16.37 13.09
CA ALA A 330 22.51 -15.94 11.75
C ALA A 330 22.75 -14.45 11.49
N TYR A 331 22.53 -13.59 12.50
CA TYR A 331 22.86 -12.17 12.44
C TYR A 331 24.36 -11.94 12.25
N ASN A 332 25.20 -12.54 13.09
CA ASN A 332 26.66 -12.36 13.03
C ASN A 332 27.25 -12.87 11.71
N ASP A 333 26.76 -14.01 11.21
CA ASP A 333 27.15 -14.57 9.92
C ASP A 333 26.76 -13.62 8.79
N GLY A 334 25.53 -13.10 8.82
CA GLY A 334 25.07 -12.11 7.85
C GLY A 334 25.89 -10.81 7.90
N VAL A 335 26.22 -10.31 9.10
CA VAL A 335 27.04 -9.10 9.27
C VAL A 335 28.42 -9.31 8.66
N THR A 336 29.00 -10.49 8.89
CA THR A 336 30.29 -10.89 8.31
C THR A 336 30.22 -10.96 6.77
N ALA A 337 29.11 -11.42 6.21
CA ALA A 337 28.87 -11.48 4.77
C ALA A 337 28.52 -10.12 4.14
N GLY A 338 28.08 -9.13 4.93
CA GLY A 338 27.59 -7.84 4.45
C GLY A 338 26.13 -7.86 3.94
N ASP A 339 25.36 -8.89 4.29
CA ASP A 339 24.04 -9.17 3.71
C ASP A 339 22.86 -9.01 4.70
N VAL A 340 23.07 -8.29 5.82
CA VAL A 340 21.99 -8.03 6.79
C VAL A 340 21.20 -6.78 6.43
N GLN A 341 19.89 -6.92 6.36
CA GLN A 341 18.96 -5.81 6.36
C GLN A 341 18.19 -5.77 7.68
N ILE A 342 18.32 -4.67 8.42
CA ILE A 342 17.54 -4.38 9.63
C ILE A 342 16.46 -3.36 9.27
N ILE A 343 15.22 -3.71 9.57
CA ILE A 343 14.05 -2.87 9.32
C ILE A 343 13.45 -2.52 10.68
N ASP A 344 13.73 -1.30 11.16
CA ASP A 344 13.14 -0.78 12.40
C ASP A 344 11.68 -0.42 12.15
N VAL A 345 10.78 -1.19 12.78
CA VAL A 345 9.33 -1.07 12.57
C VAL A 345 8.84 0.33 12.97
N LEU A 346 9.28 0.83 14.13
CA LEU A 346 8.85 2.14 14.61
C LEU A 346 9.39 3.26 13.73
N ALA A 347 10.64 3.15 13.26
CA ALA A 347 11.22 4.11 12.34
C ALA A 347 10.46 4.14 11.00
N MET A 348 10.05 2.98 10.47
CA MET A 348 9.25 2.92 9.24
C MET A 348 7.86 3.53 9.44
N HIS A 349 7.20 3.22 10.56
CA HIS A 349 5.90 3.80 10.90
C HIS A 349 5.98 5.33 11.04
N LYS A 350 7.05 5.86 11.66
CA LYS A 350 7.31 7.32 11.76
C LYS A 350 7.56 7.98 10.40
N LYS A 351 8.08 7.24 9.42
CA LYS A 351 8.20 7.70 8.02
C LYS A 351 6.87 7.64 7.26
N GLY A 352 5.80 7.15 7.89
CA GLY A 352 4.46 7.07 7.30
C GLY A 352 4.09 5.66 6.83
N LEU A 353 5.03 4.70 6.78
CA LEU A 353 4.78 3.32 6.38
C LEU A 353 4.06 2.55 7.51
N THR A 354 2.80 2.90 7.74
CA THR A 354 1.98 2.40 8.85
C THR A 354 1.30 1.08 8.52
N PRO A 355 0.79 0.36 9.55
CA PRO A 355 -0.06 -0.80 9.33
C PRO A 355 -1.26 -0.47 8.43
N PHE A 356 -1.80 -1.49 7.77
CA PHE A 356 -3.02 -1.31 6.97
C PHE A 356 -4.13 -0.64 7.80
N PRO A 357 -4.94 0.26 7.22
CA PRO A 357 -5.98 1.00 7.96
C PRO A 357 -7.22 0.15 8.29
N VAL A 358 -7.08 -1.17 8.21
CA VAL A 358 -8.06 -2.18 8.57
C VAL A 358 -7.37 -3.21 9.46
N ILE A 359 -8.03 -3.58 10.56
CA ILE A 359 -7.55 -4.69 11.39
C ILE A 359 -7.94 -5.97 10.68
N LEU A 360 -6.94 -6.80 10.39
CA LEU A 360 -7.13 -8.04 9.66
C LEU A 360 -7.36 -9.19 10.64
N GLU A 361 -8.52 -9.22 11.28
CA GLU A 361 -8.98 -10.31 12.17
C GLU A 361 -9.94 -11.20 11.38
N TYR A 362 -9.42 -12.32 10.87
CA TYR A 362 -10.20 -13.28 10.07
C TYR A 362 -10.53 -14.55 10.84
#